data_AF-A0A2V5J503-F1
#
_entry.id   AF-A0A2V5J503-F1
#
_cell.length_a   1.000
_cell.length_b   1.000
_cell.length_c   1.000
_cell.angle_alpha   90.00
_cell.angle_beta   90.00
_cell.angle_gamma   90.00
#
_symmetry.space_group_name_H-M   'P 1'
#
loop_
_entity.id
_entity.type
_entity.pdbx_description
1 polymer ?
#
loop_
_entity_poly.entity_id
_entity_poly.type
_entity_poly.pdbx_seq_one_letter_code
_entity_poly.pdbx_strand_id
1 'polypeptide(L)'
;MNQTALLHIVERLERLVTRLPEKIRRPVLRELTPLKELFLEQRPPRFLFVGSSKMPMPQIINALFASGAQEQKNVSLMPVHRWIDWNISGHGTISILDARDASDSASAQVEEDLERQPADIIFVFDDEDSDFEKSGSASLMLRLQHPFSGTLGDAKVIGVAFGSENRTKQLEERLKTQPAIRDRLLQVIQFTEMPSAEGQGFLSFLAEELPNPAKIEMIRISRDREAQHHVAQMLIKSTTAICTAIGAQPIPLADLPILTSLQVVMVSGIMYISGRERSLRAATEFITALGANVGAGMLLREGARAILKFFPGWGNVVCGMVAGAGTYAIGRAASAFFIGGVSLKDARRKYLADRKKASHKPHWLDGSMRASKQIE
;
A
#
# COMPACT_ATOMS: atom_id res chain seq x y z
N MET A 1 1.10 16.08 4.10
CA MET A 1 -0.38 16.08 4.10
C MET A 1 -0.88 15.93 5.53
N ASN A 2 -1.99 16.57 5.92
CA ASN A 2 -2.58 16.40 7.25
C ASN A 2 -3.54 15.19 7.22
N GLN A 3 -3.27 14.15 8.03
CA GLN A 3 -4.09 12.93 8.15
C GLN A 3 -5.58 13.25 8.40
N THR A 4 -5.83 14.38 9.07
CA THR A 4 -7.14 14.98 9.33
C THR A 4 -7.99 15.22 8.07
N ALA A 5 -7.38 15.65 6.96
CA ALA A 5 -8.14 15.93 5.73
C ALA A 5 -8.67 14.65 5.07
N LEU A 6 -7.89 13.57 5.13
CA LEU A 6 -8.32 12.25 4.66
C LEU A 6 -9.40 11.65 5.56
N LEU A 7 -9.22 11.74 6.87
CA LEU A 7 -10.22 11.30 7.85
C LEU A 7 -11.58 11.96 7.57
N HIS A 8 -11.62 13.27 7.37
CA HIS A 8 -12.87 13.96 7.04
C HIS A 8 -13.51 13.50 5.71
N ILE A 9 -12.72 13.14 4.70
CA ILE A 9 -13.26 12.61 3.44
C ILE A 9 -13.87 11.23 3.68
N VAL A 10 -13.19 10.36 4.44
CA VAL A 10 -13.70 9.03 4.79
C VAL A 10 -14.97 9.14 5.63
N GLU A 11 -15.00 9.98 6.67
CA GLU A 11 -16.18 10.21 7.51
C GLU A 11 -17.39 10.73 6.71
N ARG A 12 -17.15 11.62 5.74
CA ARG A 12 -18.22 12.09 4.84
C ARG A 12 -18.73 10.97 3.96
N LEU A 13 -17.84 10.12 3.48
CA LEU A 13 -18.21 8.99 2.66
C LEU A 13 -19.00 7.96 3.46
N GLU A 14 -18.57 7.61 4.68
CA GLU A 14 -19.30 6.71 5.56
C GLU A 14 -20.72 7.23 5.85
N ARG A 15 -20.85 8.53 6.12
CA ARG A 15 -22.16 9.19 6.28
C ARG A 15 -23.04 9.14 5.04
N LEU A 16 -22.45 9.16 3.84
CA LEU A 16 -23.22 8.99 2.61
C LEU A 16 -23.62 7.52 2.42
N VAL A 17 -22.73 6.59 2.73
CA VAL A 17 -22.98 5.16 2.61
C VAL A 17 -24.10 4.69 3.54
N THR A 18 -24.24 5.24 4.74
CA THR A 18 -25.37 4.94 5.64
C THR A 18 -26.72 5.36 5.07
N ARG A 19 -26.76 6.31 4.13
CA ARG A 19 -27.98 6.75 3.43
C ARG A 19 -28.32 5.91 2.21
N LEU A 20 -27.42 5.03 1.75
CA LEU A 20 -27.65 4.16 0.60
C LEU A 20 -28.58 2.98 0.95
N PRO A 21 -29.40 2.50 -0.01
CA PRO A 21 -30.17 1.26 0.15
C PRO A 21 -29.26 0.05 0.48
N GLU A 22 -29.76 -0.90 1.27
CA GLU A 22 -28.96 -2.03 1.79
C GLU A 22 -28.26 -2.84 0.68
N LYS A 23 -28.97 -3.05 -0.44
CA LYS A 23 -28.47 -3.77 -1.64
C LYS A 23 -27.20 -3.14 -2.24
N ILE A 24 -26.97 -1.85 -2.05
CA ILE A 24 -25.84 -1.09 -2.60
C ILE A 24 -24.81 -0.79 -1.50
N ARG A 25 -25.27 -0.58 -0.27
CA ARG A 25 -24.44 -0.26 0.89
C ARG A 25 -23.35 -1.31 1.13
N ARG A 26 -23.71 -2.61 1.13
CA ARG A 26 -22.74 -3.69 1.40
C ARG A 26 -21.64 -3.77 0.32
N PRO A 27 -21.95 -3.76 -0.99
CA PRO A 27 -20.93 -3.66 -2.03
C PRO A 27 -20.02 -2.44 -1.88
N VAL A 28 -20.59 -1.25 -1.64
CA VAL A 28 -19.80 -0.03 -1.48
C VAL A 28 -18.87 -0.11 -0.28
N LEU A 29 -19.33 -0.58 0.87
CA LEU A 29 -18.49 -0.78 2.07
C LEU A 29 -17.33 -1.75 1.80
N ARG A 30 -17.56 -2.82 1.03
CA ARG A 30 -16.51 -3.77 0.66
C ARG A 30 -15.42 -3.12 -0.20
N GLU A 31 -15.81 -2.24 -1.12
CA GLU A 31 -14.87 -1.49 -1.97
C GLU A 31 -14.17 -0.34 -1.22
N LEU A 32 -14.55 -0.03 0.02
CA LEU A 32 -13.86 0.97 0.83
C LEU A 32 -12.65 0.42 1.56
N THR A 33 -12.56 -0.88 1.77
CA THR A 33 -11.44 -1.50 2.49
C THR A 33 -10.08 -1.08 1.89
N PRO A 34 -9.85 -1.17 0.56
CA PRO A 34 -8.57 -0.76 -0.03
C PRO A 34 -8.26 0.74 0.15
N LEU A 35 -9.30 1.58 0.23
CA LEU A 35 -9.14 3.01 0.49
C LEU A 35 -8.77 3.24 1.97
N LYS A 36 -9.44 2.56 2.91
CA LYS A 36 -9.11 2.66 4.34
C LYS A 36 -7.69 2.18 4.63
N GLU A 37 -7.30 1.04 4.09
CA GLU A 37 -5.95 0.48 4.23
C GLU A 37 -4.89 1.47 3.72
N LEU A 38 -5.12 2.09 2.56
CA LEU A 38 -4.16 3.02 1.95
C LEU A 38 -4.06 4.38 2.67
N PHE A 39 -5.16 4.87 3.25
CA PHE A 39 -5.27 6.26 3.69
C PHE A 39 -5.30 6.43 5.21
N LEU A 40 -5.75 5.42 5.96
CA LEU A 40 -5.96 5.53 7.40
C LEU A 40 -5.04 4.60 8.19
N GLU A 41 -4.85 3.38 7.70
CA GLU A 41 -4.12 2.34 8.43
C GLU A 41 -2.64 2.27 8.02
N GLN A 42 -2.27 2.98 6.96
CA GLN A 42 -0.92 2.90 6.43
C GLN A 42 0.13 3.32 7.46
N ARG A 43 1.14 2.47 7.65
CA ARG A 43 2.28 2.73 8.52
C ARG A 43 3.58 2.21 7.91
N PRO A 44 4.74 2.66 8.42
CA PRO A 44 6.02 2.03 8.09
C PRO A 44 6.00 0.53 8.41
N PRO A 45 6.63 -0.32 7.57
CA PRO A 45 6.95 -1.69 7.96
C PRO A 45 7.90 -1.68 9.15
N ARG A 46 7.67 -2.59 10.08
CA ARG A 46 8.41 -2.70 11.33
C ARG A 46 9.29 -3.94 11.30
N PHE A 47 10.60 -3.73 11.42
CA PHE A 47 11.58 -4.80 11.41
C PHE A 47 12.29 -4.92 12.74
N LEU A 48 12.32 -6.13 13.28
CA LEU A 48 13.09 -6.46 14.46
C LEU A 48 14.42 -7.08 14.02
N PHE A 49 15.55 -6.50 14.45
CA PHE A 49 16.88 -7.04 14.18
C PHE A 49 17.41 -7.70 15.45
N VAL A 50 17.76 -8.98 15.35
CA VAL A 50 18.25 -9.81 16.47
C VAL A 50 19.44 -10.65 16.03
N GLY A 51 20.12 -11.27 16.98
CA GLY A 51 21.33 -12.05 16.71
C GLY A 51 22.58 -11.22 16.99
N SER A 52 23.67 -11.56 16.31
CA SER A 52 24.95 -10.89 16.49
C SER A 52 25.44 -10.32 15.16
N SER A 53 25.93 -9.08 15.19
CA SER A 53 26.56 -8.46 14.03
C SER A 53 27.32 -7.21 14.45
N LYS A 54 28.61 -7.17 14.15
CA LYS A 54 29.44 -5.97 14.36
C LYS A 54 29.16 -4.85 13.37
N MET A 55 28.40 -5.13 12.30
CA MET A 55 28.11 -4.14 11.27
C MET A 55 27.23 -2.98 11.79
N PRO A 56 27.63 -1.72 11.55
CA PRO A 56 26.83 -0.55 11.88
C PRO A 56 25.48 -0.53 11.17
N MET A 57 24.43 -0.09 11.87
CA MET A 57 23.07 0.00 11.32
C MET A 57 22.98 0.71 9.96
N PRO A 58 23.59 1.88 9.73
CA PRO A 58 23.52 2.55 8.42
C PRO A 58 24.01 1.69 7.25
N GLN A 59 25.04 0.85 7.46
CA GLN A 59 25.56 -0.04 6.43
C GLN A 59 24.56 -1.16 6.10
N ILE A 60 23.91 -1.72 7.12
CA ILE A 60 22.84 -2.71 6.94
C ILE A 60 21.67 -2.13 6.16
N ILE A 61 21.27 -0.89 6.48
CA ILE A 61 20.17 -0.22 5.78
C ILE A 61 20.52 0.02 4.31
N ASN A 62 21.73 0.49 4.04
CA ASN A 62 22.18 0.72 2.68
C ASN A 62 22.23 -0.57 1.87
N ALA A 63 22.75 -1.67 2.45
CA ALA A 63 22.86 -2.95 1.77
C ALA A 63 21.50 -3.63 1.52
N LEU A 64 20.56 -3.56 2.46
CA LEU A 64 19.27 -4.26 2.36
C LEU A 64 18.17 -3.45 1.68
N PHE A 65 18.14 -2.13 1.89
CA PHE A 65 17.00 -1.28 1.52
C PHE A 65 17.34 -0.13 0.58
N ALA A 66 18.59 0.32 0.53
CA ALA A 66 18.97 1.55 -0.17
C ALA A 66 20.14 1.39 -1.15
N SER A 67 20.25 0.25 -1.86
CA SER A 67 21.29 0.04 -2.88
C SER A 67 21.29 1.18 -3.91
N GLY A 68 22.27 2.09 -3.79
CA GLY A 68 22.49 3.22 -4.70
C GLY A 68 22.13 4.62 -4.18
N ALA A 69 21.84 4.80 -2.88
CA ALA A 69 21.59 6.12 -2.30
C ALA A 69 22.80 6.71 -1.55
N GLN A 70 22.95 8.04 -1.59
CA GLN A 70 23.99 8.78 -0.86
C GLN A 70 23.78 8.66 0.66
N GLU A 71 24.84 8.30 1.39
CA GLU A 71 24.85 8.16 2.84
C GLU A 71 24.32 9.42 3.56
N GLN A 72 23.43 9.21 4.53
CA GLN A 72 23.04 10.25 5.47
C GLN A 72 24.20 10.52 6.46
N LYS A 73 24.91 11.63 6.24
CA LYS A 73 26.12 12.02 6.98
C LYS A 73 25.94 12.44 8.46
N ASN A 74 24.73 12.45 9.00
CA ASN A 74 24.48 12.96 10.35
C ASN A 74 23.95 11.86 11.27
N VAL A 75 24.88 11.08 11.85
CA VAL A 75 24.56 10.16 12.94
C VAL A 75 24.56 10.96 14.25
N SER A 76 23.40 11.50 14.63
CA SER A 76 23.16 11.87 16.02
C SER A 76 23.08 10.60 16.88
N LEU A 77 23.44 10.71 18.16
CA LEU A 77 23.27 9.65 19.17
C LEU A 77 21.86 9.06 19.08
N MET A 78 21.72 7.87 18.51
CA MET A 78 20.44 7.21 18.35
C MET A 78 20.11 6.43 19.62
N PRO A 79 18.84 6.42 20.08
CA PRO A 79 18.43 5.60 21.20
C PRO A 79 18.67 4.12 20.86
N VAL A 80 19.40 3.40 21.71
CA VAL A 80 19.66 1.97 21.53
C VAL A 80 18.41 1.18 21.96
N HIS A 81 18.10 0.09 21.25
CA HIS A 81 17.01 -0.84 21.59
C HIS A 81 15.60 -0.23 21.61
N ARG A 82 15.34 0.72 20.70
CA ARG A 82 14.00 1.32 20.48
C ARG A 82 13.67 1.39 19.00
N TRP A 83 12.39 1.56 18.70
CA TRP A 83 11.92 1.82 17.34
C TRP A 83 12.49 3.14 16.79
N ILE A 84 13.18 3.04 15.65
CA ILE A 84 13.73 4.18 14.91
C ILE A 84 13.22 4.14 13.49
N ASP A 85 12.71 5.28 13.03
CA ASP A 85 12.25 5.46 11.65
C ASP A 85 13.40 5.87 10.73
N TRP A 86 13.62 5.09 9.68
CA TRP A 86 14.65 5.28 8.65
C TRP A 86 14.01 5.69 7.34
N ASN A 87 14.43 6.83 6.77
CA ASN A 87 13.97 7.28 5.47
C ASN A 87 14.81 6.64 4.35
N ILE A 88 14.18 5.83 3.52
CA ILE A 88 14.80 5.13 2.40
C ILE A 88 14.76 6.03 1.17
N SER A 89 15.75 6.93 1.08
CA SER A 89 16.07 7.73 -0.12
C SER A 89 14.90 8.55 -0.68
N GLY A 90 13.94 8.96 0.17
CA GLY A 90 12.74 9.67 -0.24
C GLY A 90 11.64 8.79 -0.84
N HIS A 91 11.80 7.47 -0.87
CA HIS A 91 10.81 6.50 -1.35
C HIS A 91 9.98 5.86 -0.24
N GLY A 92 10.35 6.04 1.01
CA GLY A 92 9.53 5.59 2.12
C GLY A 92 10.25 5.61 3.43
N THR A 93 9.51 5.24 4.46
CA THR A 93 10.06 5.06 5.80
C THR A 93 9.89 3.61 6.21
N ILE A 94 10.92 3.03 6.83
CA ILE A 94 10.84 1.77 7.57
C ILE A 94 11.12 2.05 9.03
N SER A 95 10.54 1.27 9.94
CA SER A 95 10.83 1.38 11.37
C SER A 95 11.62 0.16 11.81
N ILE A 96 12.73 0.36 12.51
CA ILE A 96 13.60 -0.73 12.96
C ILE A 96 13.81 -0.64 14.46
N LEU A 97 13.67 -1.78 15.11
CA LEU A 97 14.12 -2.00 16.47
C LEU A 97 15.35 -2.89 16.44
N ASP A 98 16.50 -2.32 16.80
CA ASP A 98 17.77 -3.05 16.86
C ASP A 98 17.99 -3.65 18.26
N ALA A 99 17.78 -4.96 18.36
CA ALA A 99 17.99 -5.77 19.55
C ALA A 99 19.18 -6.74 19.38
N ARG A 100 20.05 -6.50 18.40
CA ARG A 100 21.30 -7.26 18.25
C ARG A 100 22.18 -7.04 19.49
N ASP A 101 22.81 -8.12 19.95
CA ASP A 101 23.69 -8.15 21.12
C ASP A 101 23.10 -7.48 22.40
N ALA A 102 21.77 -7.43 22.52
CA ALA A 102 21.08 -6.80 23.66
C ALA A 102 21.40 -7.55 24.97
N SER A 103 21.66 -6.78 26.03
CA SER A 103 21.83 -7.32 27.39
C SER A 103 20.48 -7.79 27.97
N ASP A 104 20.52 -8.55 29.06
CA ASP A 104 19.30 -8.96 29.78
C ASP A 104 18.48 -7.76 30.29
N SER A 105 19.14 -6.64 30.65
CA SER A 105 18.46 -5.41 31.07
C SER A 105 17.82 -4.64 29.91
N ALA A 106 18.41 -4.68 28.71
CA ALA A 106 17.83 -4.10 27.50
C ALA A 106 16.67 -4.94 26.96
N SER A 107 16.70 -6.26 27.17
CA SER A 107 15.70 -7.20 26.67
C SER A 107 14.28 -6.91 27.20
N ALA A 108 14.15 -6.49 28.47
CA ALA A 108 12.86 -6.13 29.04
C ALA A 108 12.23 -4.90 28.37
N GLN A 109 13.05 -3.91 28.01
CA GLN A 109 12.59 -2.72 27.29
C GLN A 109 12.16 -3.06 25.86
N VAL A 110 12.91 -3.94 25.19
CA VAL A 110 12.58 -4.44 23.85
C VAL A 110 11.23 -5.16 23.86
N GLU A 111 10.99 -6.00 24.87
CA GLU A 111 9.73 -6.74 25.03
C GLU A 111 8.54 -5.79 25.23
N GLU A 112 8.68 -4.79 26.09
CA GLU A 112 7.65 -3.75 26.28
C GLU A 112 7.35 -2.98 24.97
N ASP A 113 8.39 -2.65 24.19
CA ASP A 113 8.23 -1.96 22.91
C ASP A 113 7.56 -2.86 21.86
N LEU A 114 7.81 -4.18 21.88
CA LEU A 114 7.17 -5.16 21.00
C LEU A 114 5.71 -5.43 21.38
N GLU A 115 5.38 -5.46 22.66
CA GLU A 115 3.98 -5.54 23.13
C GLU A 115 3.14 -4.37 22.64
N ARG A 116 3.71 -3.17 22.67
CA ARG A 116 3.04 -1.95 22.19
C ARG A 116 3.00 -1.89 20.67
N GLN A 117 4.08 -2.32 20.01
CA GLN A 117 4.26 -2.23 18.57
C GLN A 117 4.92 -3.52 18.05
N PRO A 118 4.13 -4.52 17.61
CA PRO A 118 4.69 -5.76 17.12
C PRO A 118 5.46 -5.54 15.81
N ALA A 119 6.51 -6.34 15.62
CA ALA A 119 7.26 -6.40 14.38
C ALA A 119 6.46 -7.12 13.28
N ASP A 120 6.67 -6.72 12.03
CA ASP A 120 6.12 -7.42 10.87
C ASP A 120 7.01 -8.58 10.44
N ILE A 121 8.32 -8.33 10.41
CA ILE A 121 9.35 -9.30 10.02
C ILE A 121 10.54 -9.20 10.98
N ILE A 122 11.14 -10.34 11.30
CA ILE A 122 12.30 -10.47 12.17
C ILE A 122 13.49 -10.90 11.33
N PHE A 123 14.59 -10.17 11.47
CA PHE A 123 15.86 -10.46 10.83
C PHE A 123 16.82 -11.05 11.87
N VAL A 124 17.27 -12.28 11.63
CA VAL A 124 18.20 -13.00 12.50
C VAL A 124 19.59 -12.96 11.88
N PHE A 125 20.48 -12.19 12.49
CA PHE A 125 21.86 -12.00 12.02
C PHE A 125 22.82 -13.02 12.65
N ASP A 126 23.66 -13.65 11.84
CA ASP A 126 24.76 -14.53 12.25
C ASP A 126 26.10 -14.04 11.68
N ASP A 127 26.93 -13.47 12.53
CA ASP A 127 28.26 -12.93 12.20
C ASP A 127 29.37 -13.93 12.52
N GLU A 128 30.55 -13.74 11.93
CA GLU A 128 31.60 -14.75 11.88
C GLU A 128 32.15 -15.16 13.25
N ASP A 129 32.19 -14.20 14.19
CA ASP A 129 32.80 -14.30 15.52
C ASP A 129 31.83 -14.68 16.65
N SER A 130 30.54 -14.85 16.36
CA SER A 130 29.56 -15.18 17.40
C SER A 130 29.43 -16.70 17.59
N ASP A 131 29.92 -17.20 18.72
CA ASP A 131 29.40 -18.43 19.31
C ASP A 131 27.90 -18.19 19.53
N PHE A 132 27.06 -18.62 18.61
CA PHE A 132 25.61 -18.41 18.66
C PHE A 132 24.97 -18.95 19.96
N GLU A 133 25.65 -19.91 20.61
CA GLU A 133 25.35 -20.50 21.92
C GLU A 133 25.77 -19.61 23.11
N LYS A 134 26.76 -18.71 22.95
CA LYS A 134 27.30 -17.84 24.01
C LYS A 134 26.93 -16.36 23.87
N SER A 135 26.55 -15.90 22.68
CA SER A 135 25.99 -14.56 22.51
C SER A 135 24.63 -14.47 23.18
N GLY A 136 24.26 -13.31 23.71
CA GLY A 136 22.91 -13.02 24.24
C GLY A 136 21.77 -13.28 23.24
N SER A 137 22.10 -13.57 21.97
CA SER A 137 21.22 -14.17 20.98
C SER A 137 20.64 -15.51 21.39
N ALA A 138 21.39 -16.35 22.13
CA ALA A 138 20.86 -17.58 22.72
C ALA A 138 19.81 -17.26 23.79
N SER A 139 19.98 -16.22 24.60
CA SER A 139 18.99 -15.74 25.58
C SER A 139 17.73 -15.23 24.90
N LEU A 140 17.87 -14.39 23.86
CA LEU A 140 16.73 -13.88 23.11
C LEU A 140 16.03 -15.02 22.31
N MET A 141 16.79 -15.95 21.71
CA MET A 141 16.28 -17.15 21.03
C MET A 141 15.71 -18.22 21.97
N LEU A 142 16.21 -18.39 23.20
CA LEU A 142 15.60 -19.24 24.24
C LEU A 142 14.32 -18.59 24.75
N ARG A 143 14.27 -17.25 24.81
CA ARG A 143 13.05 -16.50 25.11
C ARG A 143 12.04 -16.58 23.96
N LEU A 144 12.49 -16.77 22.71
CA LEU A 144 11.63 -17.19 21.59
C LEU A 144 11.04 -18.61 21.73
N GLN A 145 11.62 -19.45 22.60
CA GLN A 145 11.14 -20.82 22.87
C GLN A 145 10.14 -20.88 24.03
N HIS A 146 9.99 -19.82 24.84
CA HIS A 146 9.05 -19.82 25.96
C HIS A 146 7.63 -19.45 25.46
N PRO A 147 6.63 -20.35 25.53
CA PRO A 147 5.28 -20.14 24.99
C PRO A 147 4.46 -19.03 25.69
N PHE A 148 5.05 -18.34 26.67
CA PHE A 148 4.38 -17.35 27.53
C PHE A 148 4.82 -15.90 27.28
N SER A 149 5.74 -15.61 26.35
CA SER A 149 5.93 -14.24 25.85
C SER A 149 5.21 -14.08 24.51
N GLY A 150 3.94 -13.68 24.57
CA GLY A 150 3.06 -13.47 23.40
C GLY A 150 3.43 -12.28 22.51
N THR A 151 4.65 -11.76 22.61
CA THR A 151 5.05 -10.43 22.13
C THR A 151 5.56 -10.45 20.69
N LEU A 152 6.06 -11.60 20.20
CA LEU A 152 6.58 -11.74 18.84
C LEU A 152 5.58 -12.25 17.79
N GLY A 153 4.35 -12.58 18.21
CA GLY A 153 3.22 -12.94 17.33
C GLY A 153 3.53 -13.95 16.22
N ASP A 154 2.85 -13.82 15.08
CA ASP A 154 3.04 -14.64 13.85
C ASP A 154 4.07 -14.04 12.87
N ALA A 155 4.88 -13.08 13.31
CA ALA A 155 5.82 -12.33 12.46
C ALA A 155 6.78 -13.25 11.68
N LYS A 156 6.98 -12.98 10.40
CA LYS A 156 7.82 -13.83 9.56
C LYS A 156 9.31 -13.65 9.87
N VAL A 157 10.14 -14.66 9.58
CA VAL A 157 11.57 -14.66 9.92
C VAL A 157 12.43 -14.74 8.67
N ILE A 158 13.47 -13.91 8.61
CA ILE A 158 14.51 -13.96 7.58
C ILE A 158 15.87 -14.13 8.28
N GLY A 159 16.62 -15.15 7.88
CA GLY A 159 18.00 -15.32 8.31
C GLY A 159 18.94 -14.45 7.47
N VAL A 160 19.94 -13.85 8.11
CA VAL A 160 20.96 -13.03 7.45
C VAL A 160 22.32 -13.56 7.88
N ALA A 161 23.00 -14.24 6.97
CA ALA A 161 24.32 -14.81 7.20
C ALA A 161 25.40 -13.94 6.57
N PHE A 162 26.43 -13.59 7.35
CA PHE A 162 27.65 -12.99 6.81
C PHE A 162 28.65 -14.07 6.38
N GLY A 163 29.49 -13.78 5.38
CA GLY A 163 30.54 -14.68 4.92
C GLY A 163 30.11 -15.63 3.80
N SER A 164 30.55 -16.89 3.84
CA SER A 164 30.42 -17.86 2.73
C SER A 164 29.05 -18.53 2.59
N GLU A 165 28.73 -19.06 1.39
CA GLU A 165 27.51 -19.86 1.15
C GLU A 165 27.34 -21.03 2.12
N ASN A 166 28.46 -21.63 2.57
CA ASN A 166 28.41 -22.73 3.53
C ASN A 166 27.84 -22.26 4.89
N ARG A 167 28.12 -21.01 5.29
CA ARG A 167 27.52 -20.43 6.50
C ARG A 167 26.05 -20.14 6.32
N THR A 168 25.64 -19.63 5.15
CA THR A 168 24.22 -19.44 4.82
C THR A 168 23.44 -20.75 4.96
N LYS A 169 23.98 -21.85 4.43
CA LYS A 169 23.37 -23.20 4.59
C LYS A 169 23.34 -23.67 6.04
N GLN A 170 24.42 -23.45 6.79
CA GLN A 170 24.46 -23.80 8.22
C GLN A 170 23.41 -23.01 9.02
N LEU A 171 23.29 -21.70 8.80
CA LEU A 171 22.27 -20.88 9.44
C LEU A 171 20.86 -21.36 9.06
N GLU A 172 20.64 -21.68 7.79
CA GLU A 172 19.36 -22.19 7.30
C GLU A 172 18.96 -23.50 7.98
N GLU A 173 19.85 -24.49 8.04
CA GLU A 173 19.59 -25.75 8.74
C GLU A 173 19.25 -25.50 10.21
N ARG A 174 20.01 -24.63 10.88
CA ARG A 174 19.79 -24.30 12.29
C ARG A 174 18.42 -23.65 12.52
N LEU A 175 18.05 -22.66 11.72
CA LEU A 175 16.74 -22.00 11.83
C LEU A 175 15.57 -22.96 11.52
N LYS A 176 15.75 -23.90 10.59
CA LYS A 176 14.76 -24.95 10.28
C LYS A 176 14.58 -25.97 11.40
N THR A 177 15.63 -26.25 12.19
CA THR A 177 15.52 -27.18 13.32
C THR A 177 14.77 -26.60 14.52
N GLN A 178 14.60 -25.28 14.60
CA GLN A 178 13.96 -24.62 15.74
C GLN A 178 12.42 -24.55 15.56
N PRO A 179 11.62 -25.22 16.41
CA PRO A 179 10.17 -25.31 16.22
C PRO A 179 9.44 -23.96 16.19
N ALA A 180 9.93 -22.98 16.96
CA ALA A 180 9.34 -21.64 17.00
C ALA A 180 9.56 -20.81 15.72
N ILE A 181 10.53 -21.19 14.89
CA ILE A 181 10.98 -20.43 13.70
C ILE A 181 10.65 -21.17 12.41
N ARG A 182 10.75 -22.50 12.38
CA ARG A 182 10.66 -23.32 11.15
C ARG A 182 9.46 -23.00 10.27
N ASP A 183 8.28 -22.77 10.88
CA ASP A 183 7.01 -22.56 10.17
C ASP A 183 6.82 -21.07 9.76
N ARG A 184 7.73 -20.20 10.20
CA ARG A 184 7.75 -18.75 9.96
C ARG A 184 8.95 -18.30 9.13
N LEU A 185 9.94 -19.18 8.93
CA LEU A 185 11.14 -18.90 8.16
C LEU A 185 10.79 -18.75 6.68
N LEU A 186 11.03 -17.55 6.16
CA LEU A 186 10.81 -17.19 4.77
C LEU A 186 11.98 -17.61 3.90
N GLN A 187 13.18 -17.19 4.27
CA GLN A 187 14.44 -17.50 3.58
C GLN A 187 15.64 -17.14 4.46
N VAL A 188 16.81 -17.64 4.08
CA VAL A 188 18.09 -17.18 4.60
C VAL A 188 18.86 -16.55 3.45
N ILE A 189 19.27 -15.30 3.62
CA ILE A 189 20.03 -14.54 2.64
C ILE A 189 21.50 -14.46 3.06
N GLN A 190 22.39 -14.50 2.08
CA GLN A 190 23.77 -14.11 2.28
C GLN A 190 23.86 -12.59 2.26
N PHE A 191 24.47 -12.02 3.29
CA PHE A 191 24.66 -10.58 3.39
C PHE A 191 25.85 -10.16 2.54
N THR A 192 25.57 -9.64 1.36
CA THR A 192 26.51 -8.95 0.48
C THR A 192 25.88 -7.63 0.04
N GLU A 193 26.67 -6.65 -0.38
CA GLU A 193 26.10 -5.50 -1.11
C GLU A 193 25.36 -6.05 -2.33
N MET A 194 24.03 -5.99 -2.30
CA MET A 194 23.22 -6.55 -3.38
C MET A 194 23.26 -5.61 -4.58
N PRO A 195 23.57 -6.13 -5.78
CA PRO A 195 23.30 -5.42 -7.02
C PRO A 195 21.88 -4.88 -7.04
N SER A 196 21.66 -3.73 -7.68
CA SER A 196 20.38 -3.02 -7.64
C SER A 196 19.18 -3.89 -8.07
N ALA A 197 19.38 -4.85 -8.98
CA ALA A 197 18.34 -5.79 -9.42
C ALA A 197 17.99 -6.85 -8.35
N GLU A 198 18.99 -7.42 -7.68
CA GLU A 198 18.79 -8.41 -6.60
C GLU A 198 18.16 -7.74 -5.38
N GLY A 199 18.63 -6.54 -5.02
CA GLY A 199 18.02 -5.74 -3.96
C GLY A 199 16.56 -5.40 -4.26
N GLN A 200 16.21 -5.03 -5.51
CA GLN A 200 14.82 -4.82 -5.91
C GLN A 200 13.97 -6.10 -5.79
N GLY A 201 14.50 -7.25 -6.21
CA GLY A 201 13.83 -8.54 -6.05
C GLY A 201 13.55 -8.87 -4.59
N PHE A 202 14.54 -8.67 -3.72
CA PHE A 202 14.40 -8.86 -2.27
C PHE A 202 13.34 -7.93 -1.65
N LEU A 203 13.34 -6.64 -2.00
CA LEU A 203 12.34 -5.69 -1.50
C LEU A 203 10.93 -5.99 -2.00
N SER A 204 10.81 -6.52 -3.22
CA SER A 204 9.53 -6.97 -3.78
C SER A 204 9.00 -8.18 -3.00
N PHE A 205 9.87 -9.15 -2.73
CA PHE A 205 9.56 -10.28 -1.86
C PHE A 205 9.10 -9.84 -0.46
N LEU A 206 9.82 -8.91 0.18
CA LEU A 206 9.40 -8.34 1.47
C LEU A 206 8.01 -7.70 1.38
N ALA A 207 7.72 -6.99 0.28
CA ALA A 207 6.43 -6.33 0.10
C ALA A 207 5.26 -7.34 0.09
N GLU A 208 5.46 -8.52 -0.48
CA GLU A 208 4.43 -9.56 -0.57
C GLU A 208 4.06 -10.16 0.79
N GLU A 209 5.08 -10.39 1.63
CA GLU A 209 4.95 -11.03 2.95
C GLU A 209 4.47 -10.07 4.06
N LEU A 210 4.52 -8.76 3.82
CA LEU A 210 4.07 -7.76 4.79
C LEU A 210 2.53 -7.71 4.93
N PRO A 211 2.00 -7.31 6.10
CA PRO A 211 0.57 -7.09 6.28
C PRO A 211 0.10 -5.86 5.48
N ASN A 212 -1.19 -5.81 5.12
CA ASN A 212 -1.77 -4.75 4.28
C ASN A 212 -1.41 -3.30 4.73
N PRO A 213 -1.43 -2.96 6.04
CA PRO A 213 -1.04 -1.62 6.50
C PRO A 213 0.39 -1.20 6.18
N ALA A 214 1.33 -2.16 6.12
CA ALA A 214 2.75 -1.91 5.86
C ALA A 214 3.14 -2.12 4.39
N LYS A 215 2.37 -2.97 3.68
CA LYS A 215 2.59 -3.39 2.29
C LYS A 215 2.72 -2.21 1.33
N ILE A 216 1.88 -1.19 1.46
CA ILE A 216 1.93 -0.02 0.57
C ILE A 216 3.26 0.72 0.67
N GLU A 217 3.77 0.93 1.89
CA GLU A 217 5.02 1.65 2.08
C GLU A 217 6.19 0.84 1.50
N MET A 218 6.16 -0.48 1.63
CA MET A 218 7.18 -1.34 1.03
C MET A 218 7.09 -1.40 -0.50
N ILE A 219 5.90 -1.43 -1.10
CA ILE A 219 5.72 -1.33 -2.56
C ILE A 219 6.27 0.01 -3.09
N ARG A 220 6.12 1.07 -2.31
CA ARG A 220 6.69 2.39 -2.63
C ARG A 220 8.22 2.37 -2.58
N ILE A 221 8.80 1.71 -1.57
CA ILE A 221 10.25 1.57 -1.37
C ILE A 221 10.90 0.68 -2.44
N SER A 222 10.33 -0.50 -2.70
CA SER A 222 10.85 -1.48 -3.68
C SER A 222 10.85 -0.95 -5.12
N ARG A 223 9.97 0.02 -5.42
CA ARG A 223 9.75 0.57 -6.76
C ARG A 223 9.38 -0.49 -7.81
N ASP A 224 8.83 -1.62 -7.37
CA ASP A 224 8.30 -2.63 -8.27
C ASP A 224 7.08 -2.07 -9.02
N ARG A 225 7.25 -1.87 -10.32
CA ARG A 225 6.20 -1.31 -11.18
C ARG A 225 5.00 -2.25 -11.27
N GLU A 226 5.20 -3.57 -11.19
CA GLU A 226 4.09 -4.51 -11.26
C GLU A 226 3.22 -4.43 -10.01
N ALA A 227 3.82 -4.49 -8.82
CA ALA A 227 3.10 -4.26 -7.57
C ALA A 227 2.44 -2.87 -7.50
N GLN A 228 3.14 -1.81 -7.93
CA GLN A 228 2.58 -0.46 -7.99
C GLN A 228 1.35 -0.39 -8.92
N HIS A 229 1.42 -1.00 -10.11
CA HIS A 229 0.30 -1.07 -11.04
C HIS A 229 -0.86 -1.90 -10.47
N HIS A 230 -0.57 -3.01 -9.78
CA HIS A 230 -1.58 -3.85 -9.15
C HIS A 230 -2.40 -3.06 -8.12
N VAL A 231 -1.72 -2.39 -7.18
CA VAL A 231 -2.38 -1.56 -6.16
C VAL A 231 -3.13 -0.40 -6.82
N ALA A 232 -2.55 0.26 -7.82
CA ALA A 232 -3.25 1.32 -8.55
C ALA A 232 -4.53 0.80 -9.21
N GLN A 233 -4.52 -0.40 -9.83
CA GLN A 233 -5.73 -0.99 -10.41
C GLN A 233 -6.78 -1.31 -9.35
N MET A 234 -6.39 -1.79 -8.15
CA MET A 234 -7.34 -1.99 -7.05
C MET A 234 -8.04 -0.70 -6.66
N LEU A 235 -7.29 0.39 -6.48
CA LEU A 235 -7.86 1.71 -6.18
C LEU A 235 -8.80 2.21 -7.28
N ILE A 236 -8.39 2.05 -8.54
CA ILE A 236 -9.18 2.50 -9.69
C ILE A 236 -10.50 1.73 -9.76
N LYS A 237 -10.45 0.41 -9.64
CA LYS A 237 -11.65 -0.46 -9.67
C LYS A 237 -12.60 -0.15 -8.52
N SER A 238 -12.06 -0.05 -7.31
CA SER A 238 -12.84 0.26 -6.09
C SER A 238 -13.53 1.62 -6.20
N THR A 239 -12.76 2.68 -6.52
CA THR A 239 -13.30 4.03 -6.68
C THR A 239 -14.33 4.08 -7.82
N THR A 240 -14.07 3.39 -8.93
CA THR A 240 -15.00 3.28 -10.06
C THR A 240 -16.31 2.62 -9.65
N ALA A 241 -16.26 1.51 -8.93
CA ALA A 241 -17.44 0.80 -8.44
C ALA A 241 -18.26 1.69 -7.50
N ILE A 242 -17.61 2.37 -6.55
CA ILE A 242 -18.26 3.30 -5.63
C ILE A 242 -18.91 4.46 -6.40
N CYS A 243 -18.19 5.11 -7.31
CA CYS A 243 -18.73 6.20 -8.12
C CYS A 243 -19.89 5.75 -9.02
N THR A 244 -19.84 4.51 -9.54
CA THR A 244 -20.93 3.93 -10.32
C THR A 244 -22.16 3.73 -9.46
N ALA A 245 -22.01 3.12 -8.29
CA ALA A 245 -23.08 2.84 -7.35
C ALA A 245 -23.75 4.13 -6.85
N ILE A 246 -22.94 5.12 -6.48
CA ILE A 246 -23.39 6.44 -6.04
C ILE A 246 -24.06 7.16 -7.22
N GLY A 247 -23.43 7.25 -8.39
CA GLY A 247 -24.03 7.90 -9.57
C GLY A 247 -25.30 7.20 -10.09
N ALA A 248 -25.51 5.93 -9.75
CA ALA A 248 -26.72 5.17 -10.05
C ALA A 248 -27.89 5.47 -9.12
N GLN A 249 -27.72 6.41 -8.17
CA GLN A 249 -28.78 6.90 -7.31
C GLN A 249 -29.16 8.33 -7.70
N PRO A 250 -30.43 8.73 -7.50
CA PRO A 250 -30.84 10.11 -7.64
C PRO A 250 -30.28 10.90 -6.45
N ILE A 251 -29.02 11.31 -6.60
CA ILE A 251 -28.26 11.96 -5.53
C ILE A 251 -28.54 13.47 -5.52
N PRO A 252 -28.83 14.06 -4.34
CA PRO A 252 -28.91 15.51 -4.19
C PRO A 252 -27.63 16.19 -4.65
N LEU A 253 -27.73 17.34 -5.31
CA LEU A 253 -26.58 18.12 -5.78
C LEU A 253 -25.53 18.40 -4.67
N ALA A 254 -25.95 18.39 -3.40
CA ALA A 254 -25.12 18.56 -2.21
C ALA A 254 -24.09 17.43 -1.96
N ASP A 255 -24.29 16.26 -2.55
CA ASP A 255 -23.43 15.08 -2.36
C ASP A 255 -22.39 14.91 -3.51
N LEU A 256 -22.46 15.73 -4.56
CA LEU A 256 -21.47 15.78 -5.66
C LEU A 256 -20.02 16.05 -5.21
N PRO A 257 -19.75 16.90 -4.19
CA PRO A 257 -18.39 17.09 -3.67
C PRO A 257 -17.73 15.81 -3.17
N ILE A 258 -18.50 14.78 -2.80
CA ILE A 258 -17.97 13.50 -2.29
C ILE A 258 -17.40 12.66 -3.43
N LEU A 259 -18.06 12.62 -4.60
CA LEU A 259 -17.56 11.92 -5.79
C LEU A 259 -16.25 12.51 -6.30
N THR A 260 -16.17 13.84 -6.35
CA THR A 260 -14.92 14.52 -6.74
C THR A 260 -13.82 14.31 -5.71
N SER A 261 -14.16 14.29 -4.42
CA SER A 261 -13.19 13.99 -3.36
C SER A 261 -12.63 12.57 -3.50
N LEU A 262 -13.47 11.59 -3.81
CA LEU A 262 -13.04 10.21 -4.09
C LEU A 262 -12.05 10.13 -5.25
N GLN A 263 -12.33 10.83 -6.35
CA GLN A 263 -11.43 10.88 -7.51
C GLN A 263 -10.08 11.53 -7.17
N VAL A 264 -10.09 12.63 -6.40
CA VAL A 264 -8.86 13.30 -5.94
C VAL A 264 -8.06 12.41 -5.01
N VAL A 265 -8.71 11.72 -4.07
CA VAL A 265 -8.07 10.78 -3.15
C VAL A 265 -7.47 9.60 -3.90
N MET A 266 -8.20 8.99 -4.84
CA MET A 266 -7.68 7.94 -5.71
C MET A 266 -6.42 8.38 -6.46
N VAL A 267 -6.44 9.55 -7.11
CA VAL A 267 -5.28 10.08 -7.83
C VAL A 267 -4.11 10.37 -6.89
N SER A 268 -4.37 10.94 -5.71
CA SER A 268 -3.34 11.18 -4.70
C SER A 268 -2.74 9.87 -4.17
N GLY A 269 -3.53 8.81 -4.05
CA GLY A 269 -3.05 7.47 -3.67
C GLY A 269 -2.14 6.86 -4.73
N ILE A 270 -2.55 6.91 -6.00
CA ILE A 270 -1.73 6.45 -7.13
C ILE A 270 -0.41 7.23 -7.21
N MET A 271 -0.47 8.55 -7.02
CA MET A 271 0.72 9.39 -6.95
C MET A 271 1.66 8.97 -5.81
N TYR A 272 1.10 8.66 -4.64
CA TYR A 272 1.90 8.19 -3.51
C TYR A 272 2.63 6.88 -3.78
N ILE A 273 1.91 5.91 -4.31
CA ILE A 273 2.43 4.57 -4.63
C ILE A 273 3.58 4.67 -5.64
N SER A 274 3.58 5.68 -6.52
CA SER A 274 4.68 5.93 -7.46
C SER A 274 5.98 6.46 -6.83
N GLY A 275 6.04 6.60 -5.50
CA GLY A 275 7.20 7.14 -4.80
C GLY A 275 7.15 8.64 -4.53
N ARG A 276 6.19 9.37 -5.11
CA ARG A 276 6.01 10.82 -4.90
C ARG A 276 5.28 11.11 -3.59
N GLU A 277 5.40 12.33 -3.09
CA GLU A 277 4.68 12.74 -1.88
C GLU A 277 3.16 12.83 -2.11
N ARG A 278 2.37 12.62 -1.04
CA ARG A 278 0.91 12.79 -1.08
C ARG A 278 0.53 14.26 -1.19
N SER A 279 -0.31 14.58 -2.18
CA SER A 279 -0.83 15.95 -2.38
C SER A 279 -2.18 15.92 -3.09
N LEU A 280 -3.24 16.27 -2.36
CA LEU A 280 -4.58 16.46 -2.91
C LEU A 280 -4.61 17.65 -3.89
N ARG A 281 -3.77 18.66 -3.67
CA ARG A 281 -3.63 19.81 -4.56
C ARG A 281 -3.07 19.37 -5.91
N ALA A 282 -1.94 18.66 -5.92
CA ALA A 282 -1.34 18.17 -7.17
C ALA A 282 -2.28 17.18 -7.89
N ALA A 283 -2.98 16.33 -7.15
CA ALA A 283 -4.00 15.45 -7.70
C ALA A 283 -5.15 16.25 -8.37
N THR A 284 -5.62 17.32 -7.72
CA THR A 284 -6.66 18.20 -8.27
C THR A 284 -6.19 18.95 -9.52
N GLU A 285 -4.95 19.46 -9.50
CA GLU A 285 -4.31 20.13 -10.64
C GLU A 285 -4.16 19.16 -11.82
N PHE A 286 -3.75 17.91 -11.57
CA PHE A 286 -3.68 16.86 -12.59
C PHE A 286 -5.05 16.57 -13.21
N ILE A 287 -6.09 16.33 -12.40
CA ILE A 287 -7.45 16.06 -12.89
C ILE A 287 -7.98 17.25 -13.71
N THR A 288 -7.70 18.48 -13.26
CA THR A 288 -8.08 19.70 -13.97
C THR A 288 -7.35 19.81 -15.31
N ALA A 289 -6.05 19.49 -15.36
CA ALA A 289 -5.26 19.50 -16.59
C ALA A 289 -5.69 18.43 -17.60
N LEU A 290 -6.25 17.30 -17.15
CA LEU A 290 -6.91 16.33 -18.04
C LEU A 290 -8.18 16.90 -18.71
N GLY A 291 -8.73 17.99 -18.15
CA GLY A 291 -9.99 18.59 -18.57
C GLY A 291 -11.21 17.96 -17.89
N ALA A 292 -11.01 17.16 -16.83
CA ALA A 292 -12.08 16.46 -16.14
C ALA A 292 -12.86 17.36 -15.14
N ASN A 293 -12.30 18.51 -14.74
CA ASN A 293 -12.88 19.45 -13.76
C ASN A 293 -13.17 20.86 -14.31
N VAL A 294 -13.22 21.04 -15.64
CA VAL A 294 -13.48 22.37 -16.23
C VAL A 294 -14.94 22.78 -15.94
N GLY A 295 -15.14 23.62 -14.91
CA GLY A 295 -16.41 24.30 -14.63
C GLY A 295 -17.43 23.53 -13.79
N ALA A 296 -17.04 23.05 -12.61
CA ALA A 296 -17.91 22.28 -11.69
C ALA A 296 -19.20 23.00 -11.23
N GLY A 297 -19.32 24.32 -11.37
CA GLY A 297 -20.56 25.03 -11.00
C GLY A 297 -21.65 25.08 -12.09
N MET A 298 -21.24 25.27 -13.35
CA MET A 298 -22.18 25.60 -14.44
C MET A 298 -22.50 24.43 -15.37
N LEU A 299 -21.58 23.48 -15.58
CA LEU A 299 -21.82 22.34 -16.47
C LEU A 299 -22.67 21.25 -15.79
N LEU A 300 -22.65 21.15 -14.45
CA LEU A 300 -23.34 20.08 -13.71
C LEU A 300 -24.86 20.26 -13.64
N ARG A 301 -25.34 21.50 -13.53
CA ARG A 301 -26.78 21.81 -13.56
C ARG A 301 -27.39 21.51 -14.92
N GLU A 302 -26.69 21.88 -15.99
CA GLU A 302 -27.18 21.66 -17.36
C GLU A 302 -26.92 20.24 -17.87
N GLY A 303 -25.80 19.61 -17.47
CA GLY A 303 -25.47 18.24 -17.83
C GLY A 303 -26.40 17.20 -17.18
N ALA A 304 -26.67 17.32 -15.88
CA ALA A 304 -27.62 16.43 -15.19
C ALA A 304 -29.05 16.61 -15.72
N ARG A 305 -29.46 17.86 -15.97
CA ARG A 305 -30.77 18.19 -16.58
C ARG A 305 -30.86 17.73 -18.03
N ALA A 306 -29.76 17.74 -18.79
CA ALA A 306 -29.69 17.19 -20.14
C ALA A 306 -29.81 15.66 -20.13
N ILE A 307 -29.09 14.95 -19.27
CA ILE A 307 -29.15 13.48 -19.17
C ILE A 307 -30.53 13.00 -18.71
N LEU A 308 -31.15 13.69 -17.76
CA LEU A 308 -32.52 13.40 -17.29
C LEU A 308 -33.60 13.56 -18.38
N LYS A 309 -33.37 14.41 -19.39
CA LYS A 309 -34.31 14.65 -20.50
C LYS A 309 -34.36 13.52 -21.52
N PHE A 310 -33.29 12.72 -21.67
CA PHE A 310 -33.22 11.72 -22.73
C PHE A 310 -33.84 10.37 -22.35
N PHE A 311 -33.97 10.04 -21.06
CA PHE A 311 -34.50 8.74 -20.62
C PHE A 311 -35.27 8.80 -19.30
N PRO A 312 -36.59 9.07 -19.32
CA PRO A 312 -37.43 8.93 -18.13
C PRO A 312 -37.41 7.47 -17.64
N GLY A 313 -37.08 7.27 -16.36
CA GLY A 313 -37.02 5.94 -15.71
C GLY A 313 -35.65 5.23 -15.73
N TRP A 314 -34.75 5.54 -16.69
CA TRP A 314 -33.41 4.92 -16.79
C TRP A 314 -32.25 5.88 -16.47
N GLY A 315 -32.54 7.16 -16.25
CA GLY A 315 -31.53 8.21 -16.07
C GLY A 315 -30.49 7.90 -14.99
N ASN A 316 -30.89 7.26 -13.89
CA ASN A 316 -29.96 6.95 -12.80
C ASN A 316 -28.90 5.92 -13.23
N VAL A 317 -29.28 4.84 -13.92
CA VAL A 317 -28.31 3.80 -14.36
C VAL A 317 -27.29 4.39 -15.34
N VAL A 318 -27.75 5.24 -16.28
CA VAL A 318 -26.87 5.93 -17.23
C VAL A 318 -25.93 6.90 -16.51
N CYS A 319 -26.43 7.67 -15.54
CA CYS A 319 -25.61 8.55 -14.70
C CYS A 319 -24.51 7.77 -13.95
N GLY A 320 -24.86 6.61 -13.38
CA GLY A 320 -23.91 5.71 -12.73
C GLY A 320 -22.82 5.23 -13.68
N MET A 321 -23.19 4.77 -14.87
CA MET A 321 -22.22 4.32 -15.89
C MET A 321 -21.29 5.44 -16.34
N VAL A 322 -21.81 6.65 -16.56
CA VAL A 322 -21.01 7.83 -16.95
C VAL A 322 -20.04 8.22 -15.82
N ALA A 323 -20.52 8.24 -14.57
CA ALA A 323 -19.69 8.53 -13.41
C ALA A 323 -18.56 7.50 -13.26
N GLY A 324 -18.88 6.21 -13.34
CA GLY A 324 -17.91 5.11 -13.29
C GLY A 324 -16.86 5.20 -14.41
N ALA A 325 -17.30 5.36 -15.65
CA ALA A 325 -16.41 5.46 -16.80
C ALA A 325 -15.47 6.67 -16.70
N GLY A 326 -15.98 7.82 -16.25
CA GLY A 326 -15.18 9.01 -15.99
C GLY A 326 -14.10 8.77 -14.94
N THR A 327 -14.48 8.17 -13.81
CA THR A 327 -13.55 7.80 -12.73
C THR A 327 -12.48 6.82 -13.21
N TYR A 328 -12.87 5.78 -13.95
CA TYR A 328 -11.95 4.80 -14.50
C TYR A 328 -10.91 5.44 -15.43
N ALA A 329 -11.37 6.32 -16.34
CA ALA A 329 -10.49 7.01 -17.28
C ALA A 329 -9.49 7.94 -16.57
N ILE A 330 -9.94 8.69 -15.55
CA ILE A 330 -9.06 9.52 -14.71
C ILE A 330 -8.00 8.65 -14.03
N GLY A 331 -8.43 7.54 -13.43
CA GLY A 331 -7.54 6.59 -12.74
C GLY A 331 -6.49 5.97 -13.67
N ARG A 332 -6.90 5.52 -14.87
CA ARG A 332 -5.98 4.97 -15.88
C ARG A 332 -4.98 6.00 -16.38
N ALA A 333 -5.39 7.26 -16.52
CA ALA A 333 -4.48 8.35 -16.89
C ALA A 333 -3.49 8.66 -15.76
N ALA A 334 -3.95 8.68 -14.50
CA ALA A 334 -3.09 8.87 -13.33
C ALA A 334 -2.04 7.75 -13.22
N SER A 335 -2.45 6.49 -13.36
CA SER A 335 -1.52 5.35 -13.31
C SER A 335 -0.47 5.43 -14.43
N ALA A 336 -0.86 5.82 -15.65
CA ALA A 336 0.09 6.01 -16.74
C ALA A 336 1.08 7.15 -16.47
N PHE A 337 0.62 8.27 -15.92
CA PHE A 337 1.44 9.46 -15.66
C PHE A 337 2.40 9.27 -14.47
N PHE A 338 1.87 8.80 -13.33
CA PHE A 338 2.63 8.73 -12.09
C PHE A 338 3.52 7.49 -12.02
N ILE A 339 3.00 6.31 -12.38
CA ILE A 339 3.74 5.04 -12.32
C ILE A 339 4.44 4.76 -13.65
N GLY A 340 3.71 4.88 -14.76
CA GLY A 340 4.28 4.65 -16.10
C GLY A 340 5.24 5.75 -16.59
N GLY A 341 5.29 6.89 -15.91
CA GLY A 341 6.19 8.00 -16.24
C GLY A 341 5.90 8.70 -17.58
N VAL A 342 4.73 8.50 -18.17
CA VAL A 342 4.39 9.13 -19.46
C VAL A 342 4.13 10.63 -19.29
N SER A 343 4.24 11.40 -20.38
CA SER A 343 3.98 12.83 -20.34
C SER A 343 2.52 13.15 -20.01
N LEU A 344 2.25 14.35 -19.48
CA LEU A 344 0.88 14.80 -19.22
C LEU A 344 0.02 14.81 -20.49
N LYS A 345 0.63 15.09 -21.65
CA LYS A 345 -0.02 15.04 -22.97
C LYS A 345 -0.47 13.62 -23.30
N ASP A 346 0.34 12.61 -22.99
CA ASP A 346 0.02 11.21 -23.23
C ASP A 346 -1.02 10.67 -22.26
N ALA A 347 -0.92 11.07 -20.99
CA ALA A 347 -1.95 10.81 -19.99
C ALA A 347 -3.31 11.38 -20.43
N ARG A 348 -3.33 12.60 -20.97
CA ARG A 348 -4.54 13.22 -21.54
C ARG A 348 -5.06 12.49 -22.77
N ARG A 349 -4.18 12.05 -23.68
CA ARG A 349 -4.57 11.20 -24.83
C ARG A 349 -5.21 9.90 -24.35
N LYS A 350 -4.63 9.24 -23.36
CA LYS A 350 -5.17 8.02 -22.75
C LYS A 350 -6.54 8.26 -22.12
N TYR A 351 -6.69 9.32 -21.32
CA TYR A 351 -7.97 9.74 -20.74
C TYR A 351 -9.05 9.90 -21.81
N LEU A 352 -8.76 10.65 -22.89
CA LEU A 352 -9.72 10.89 -23.96
C LEU A 352 -10.09 9.61 -24.73
N ALA A 353 -9.12 8.73 -24.98
CA ALA A 353 -9.34 7.46 -25.65
C ALA A 353 -10.23 6.52 -24.82
N ASP A 354 -9.96 6.38 -23.52
CA ASP A 354 -10.74 5.54 -22.62
C ASP A 354 -12.16 6.12 -22.43
N ARG A 355 -12.31 7.45 -22.38
CA ARG A 355 -13.61 8.13 -22.37
C ARG A 355 -14.43 7.88 -23.64
N LYS A 356 -13.79 7.89 -24.83
CA LYS A 356 -14.46 7.61 -26.11
C LYS A 356 -14.90 6.15 -26.22
N LYS A 357 -14.12 5.21 -25.71
CA LYS A 357 -14.53 3.78 -25.65
C LYS A 357 -15.78 3.58 -24.80
N ALA A 358 -15.89 4.31 -23.69
CA ALA A 358 -17.08 4.27 -22.85
C ALA A 358 -18.32 4.88 -23.52
N SER A 359 -18.17 5.86 -24.41
CA SER A 359 -19.28 6.47 -25.15
C SER A 359 -19.70 5.72 -26.43
N HIS A 360 -18.90 4.77 -26.93
CA HIS A 360 -19.13 4.05 -28.19
C HIS A 360 -19.57 2.59 -28.06
N LYS A 361 -19.84 2.06 -26.85
CA LYS A 361 -20.47 0.73 -26.68
C LYS A 361 -21.93 0.83 -26.18
N PRO A 362 -22.93 0.99 -27.07
CA PRO A 362 -24.34 0.87 -26.72
C PRO A 362 -24.91 -0.52 -27.11
N HIS A 363 -24.26 -1.63 -26.75
CA HIS A 363 -24.83 -2.96 -27.02
C HIS A 363 -24.66 -3.91 -25.81
N TRP A 364 -25.49 -3.71 -24.79
CA TRP A 364 -25.70 -4.66 -23.69
C TRP A 364 -27.19 -4.79 -23.33
N LEU A 365 -28.10 -4.55 -24.28
CA LEU A 365 -29.55 -4.71 -24.09
C LEU A 365 -30.18 -5.85 -24.90
N ASP A 366 -29.40 -6.64 -25.65
CA ASP A 366 -29.96 -7.72 -26.47
C ASP A 366 -29.91 -9.11 -25.79
N GLY A 367 -29.31 -9.20 -24.59
CA GLY A 367 -29.18 -10.45 -23.84
C GLY A 367 -30.36 -10.80 -22.93
N SER A 368 -31.25 -9.85 -22.63
CA SER A 368 -32.34 -10.05 -21.65
C SER A 368 -33.75 -10.12 -22.25
N MET A 369 -33.93 -9.90 -23.56
CA MET A 369 -35.24 -10.03 -24.22
C MET A 369 -35.55 -11.42 -24.79
N ARG A 370 -34.59 -12.38 -24.74
CA ARG A 370 -34.85 -13.77 -25.17
C ARG A 370 -35.28 -14.73 -24.05
N ALA A 371 -35.24 -14.32 -22.79
CA ALA A 371 -35.60 -15.19 -21.65
C ALA A 371 -37.05 -15.04 -21.15
N SER A 372 -37.85 -14.10 -21.68
CA SER A 372 -39.24 -13.86 -21.24
C SER A 372 -40.30 -14.18 -22.31
N LYS A 373 -39.96 -14.90 -23.37
CA LYS A 373 -40.90 -15.32 -24.43
C LYS A 373 -40.95 -16.83 -24.72
N GLN A 374 -40.52 -17.66 -23.77
CA GLN A 374 -40.65 -19.12 -23.86
C GLN A 374 -41.27 -19.78 -22.62
N ILE A 375 -41.98 -19.00 -21.79
CA ILE A 375 -42.90 -19.55 -20.80
C ILE A 375 -44.23 -18.81 -20.98
N GLU A 376 -44.95 -19.23 -22.01
CA GLU A 376 -46.43 -19.32 -22.05
C GLU A 376 -46.81 -20.31 -23.15
#